data_AF-A0A932WSH0-F1
#
_entry.id   AF-A0A932WSH0-F1
#
_cell.length_a   1.000
_cell.length_b   1.000
_cell.length_c   1.000
_cell.angle_alpha   90.00
_cell.angle_beta   90.00
_cell.angle_gamma   90.00
#
_symmetry.space_group_name_H-M   'P 1'
#
loop_
_entity.id
_entity.type
_entity.pdbx_description
1 polymer ?
#
loop_
_entity_poly.entity_id
_entity_poly.type
_entity_poly.pdbx_seq_one_letter_code
_entity_poly.pdbx_strand_id
1 'polypeptide(L)'
;MIKSILRSVGSVILALAVAFVLIALNELPGYFFHPFPEGFDQNDTEACRAHVAGLPTWLLAAGAAGWGVAVLASVWLATLLGTGRHPAHG
;
A
#
# COMPACT_ATOMS: atom_id res chain seq x y z
N MET A 1 11.33 0.67 -30.76
CA MET A 1 11.75 -0.11 -29.57
C MET A 1 11.99 0.77 -28.35
N ILE A 2 12.91 1.75 -28.38
CA ILE A 2 13.24 2.62 -27.23
C ILE A 2 12.01 3.32 -26.63
N LYS A 3 11.14 3.91 -27.44
CA LYS A 3 9.88 4.53 -26.97
C LYS A 3 8.96 3.56 -26.21
N SER A 4 8.91 2.30 -26.64
CA SER A 4 8.11 1.24 -26.00
C SER A 4 8.68 0.89 -24.64
N ILE A 5 10.01 0.74 -24.57
CA ILE A 5 10.73 0.46 -23.33
C ILE A 5 10.54 1.61 -22.34
N LEU A 6 10.76 2.86 -22.76
CA LEU A 6 10.57 4.04 -21.92
C LEU A 6 9.15 4.14 -21.37
N ARG A 7 8.13 3.84 -22.21
CA ARG A 7 6.75 3.83 -21.77
C ARG A 7 6.47 2.74 -20.72
N SER A 8 6.97 1.51 -20.93
CA SER A 8 6.78 0.42 -19.97
C SER A 8 7.54 0.65 -18.66
N VAL A 9 8.76 1.20 -18.71
CA VAL A 9 9.50 1.56 -17.49
C VAL A 9 8.78 2.70 -16.75
N GLY A 10 8.34 3.72 -17.48
CA GLY A 10 7.58 4.84 -16.92
C GLY A 10 6.26 4.41 -16.27
N SER A 11 5.55 3.43 -16.82
CA SER A 11 4.32 2.90 -16.21
C SER A 11 4.58 2.18 -14.89
N VAL A 12 5.68 1.43 -14.80
CA VAL A 12 6.09 0.78 -13.53
C VAL A 12 6.46 1.81 -12.48
N ILE A 13 7.25 2.83 -12.84
CA ILE A 13 7.62 3.91 -11.91
C ILE A 13 6.38 4.63 -11.38
N LEU A 14 5.43 4.96 -12.27
CA LEU A 14 4.18 5.60 -11.88
C LEU A 14 3.34 4.70 -10.97
N ALA A 15 3.24 3.41 -11.27
CA ALA A 15 2.55 2.44 -10.43
C ALA A 15 3.17 2.32 -9.04
N LEU A 16 4.51 2.33 -8.93
CA LEU A 16 5.20 2.35 -7.63
C LEU A 16 4.89 3.63 -6.84
N ALA A 17 4.85 4.79 -7.50
CA ALA A 17 4.47 6.04 -6.84
C ALA A 17 3.02 5.99 -6.33
N VAL A 18 2.10 5.43 -7.12
CA VAL A 18 0.70 5.24 -6.71
C VAL A 18 0.60 4.24 -5.54
N ALA A 19 1.33 3.12 -5.58
CA ALA A 19 1.38 2.16 -4.49
C ALA A 19 1.84 2.81 -3.18
N PHE A 20 2.91 3.62 -3.24
CA PHE A 20 3.42 4.35 -2.09
C PHE A 20 2.36 5.28 -1.47
N VAL A 21 1.68 6.07 -2.30
CA VAL A 21 0.61 6.97 -1.82
C VAL A 21 -0.54 6.18 -1.18
N LEU A 22 -1.00 5.10 -1.83
CA LEU A 22 -2.10 4.29 -1.30
C LEU A 22 -1.74 3.62 0.02
N ILE A 23 -0.53 3.11 0.17
CA ILE A 23 -0.04 2.55 1.44
C ILE A 23 0.05 3.62 2.51
N ALA A 24 0.60 4.81 2.20
CA ALA A 24 0.66 5.91 3.16
C ALA A 24 -0.74 6.33 3.66
N LEU A 25 -1.73 6.35 2.76
CA LEU A 25 -3.13 6.61 3.12
C LEU A 25 -3.73 5.50 3.98
N ASN A 26 -3.34 4.24 3.75
CA ASN A 26 -3.80 3.08 4.50
C ASN A 26 -3.35 3.10 5.98
N GLU A 27 -2.27 3.81 6.30
CA GLU A 27 -1.78 3.96 7.69
C GLU A 27 -2.53 5.05 8.48
N LEU A 28 -3.22 6.00 7.80
CA LEU A 28 -3.93 7.10 8.46
C LEU A 28 -4.99 6.64 9.47
N PRO A 29 -5.83 5.62 9.18
CA PRO A 29 -6.76 5.10 10.18
C PRO A 29 -6.06 4.62 11.46
N GLY A 30 -4.89 3.99 11.35
CA GLY A 30 -4.08 3.59 12.51
C GLY A 30 -3.73 4.78 13.38
N TYR A 31 -3.21 5.83 12.75
CA TYR A 31 -2.84 7.08 13.43
C TYR A 31 -4.03 7.74 14.15
N PHE A 32 -5.22 7.76 13.56
CA PHE A 32 -6.38 8.44 14.17
C PHE A 32 -7.14 7.60 15.19
N PHE A 33 -7.28 6.29 14.97
CA PHE A 33 -8.16 5.44 15.77
C PHE A 33 -7.43 4.54 16.76
N HIS A 34 -6.11 4.33 16.59
CA HIS A 34 -5.28 3.54 17.50
C HIS A 34 -3.85 4.12 17.56
N PRO A 35 -3.68 5.38 18.00
CA PRO A 35 -2.38 6.02 18.04
C PRO A 35 -1.43 5.33 19.04
N PHE A 36 -0.13 5.41 18.76
CA PHE A 36 0.88 5.03 19.74
C PHE A 36 0.80 5.94 20.98
N PRO A 37 0.95 5.38 22.19
CA PRO A 37 1.11 6.18 23.40
C PRO A 37 2.32 7.13 23.32
N GLU A 38 2.28 8.22 24.09
CA GLU A 38 3.45 9.10 24.21
C GLU A 38 4.65 8.35 24.81
N GLY A 39 5.84 8.58 24.24
CA GLY A 39 7.08 7.92 24.70
C GLY A 39 7.15 6.43 24.40
N PHE A 40 6.29 5.90 23.53
CA PHE A 40 6.29 4.48 23.16
C PHE A 40 7.57 4.08 22.43
N ASP A 41 8.31 3.12 23.00
CA ASP A 41 9.48 2.53 22.34
C ASP A 41 9.04 1.45 21.36
N GLN A 42 9.20 1.73 20.07
CA GLN A 42 8.86 0.79 18.99
C GLN A 42 9.82 -0.41 18.91
N ASN A 43 10.95 -0.38 19.61
CA ASN A 43 11.88 -1.50 19.71
C ASN A 43 11.55 -2.44 20.88
N ASP A 44 10.70 -2.02 21.82
CA ASP A 44 10.20 -2.89 22.87
C ASP A 44 9.11 -3.82 22.32
N THR A 45 9.53 -5.05 22.02
CA THR A 45 8.63 -6.07 21.44
C THR A 45 7.47 -6.45 22.37
N GLU A 46 7.63 -6.33 23.68
CA GLU A 46 6.55 -6.64 24.63
C GLU A 46 5.50 -5.53 24.62
N ALA A 47 5.95 -4.27 24.66
CA ALA A 47 5.09 -3.10 24.51
C ALA A 47 4.32 -3.11 23.17
N CYS A 48 5.02 -3.43 22.07
CA CYS A 48 4.40 -3.61 20.75
C CYS A 48 3.31 -4.67 20.73
N ARG A 49 3.55 -5.85 21.32
CA ARG A 49 2.53 -6.91 21.41
C ARG A 49 1.32 -6.49 22.23
N ALA A 50 1.54 -5.84 23.37
CA ALA A 50 0.46 -5.35 24.23
C ALA A 50 -0.40 -4.31 23.50
N HIS A 51 0.24 -3.39 22.76
CA HIS A 51 -0.47 -2.37 21.99
C HIS A 51 -1.28 -2.98 20.82
N VAL A 52 -0.71 -3.95 20.10
CA VAL A 52 -1.41 -4.65 19.00
C VAL A 52 -2.54 -5.54 19.52
N ALA A 53 -2.43 -6.10 20.72
CA ALA A 53 -3.50 -6.91 21.32
C ALA A 53 -4.79 -6.12 21.55
N GLY A 54 -4.70 -4.79 21.72
CA GLY A 54 -5.85 -3.89 21.84
C GLY A 54 -6.38 -3.36 20.50
N LEU A 55 -5.81 -3.77 19.36
CA LEU A 55 -6.16 -3.23 18.05
C LEU A 55 -7.62 -3.59 17.68
N PRO A 56 -8.46 -2.60 17.31
CA PRO A 56 -9.81 -2.87 16.84
C PRO A 56 -9.83 -3.79 15.62
N THR A 57 -10.64 -4.84 15.63
CA THR A 57 -10.68 -5.84 14.54
C THR A 57 -11.02 -5.22 13.18
N TRP A 58 -11.90 -4.21 13.14
CA TRP A 58 -12.26 -3.52 11.92
C TRP A 58 -11.08 -2.75 11.32
N LEU A 59 -10.18 -2.22 12.16
CA LEU A 59 -9.01 -1.46 11.75
C LEU A 59 -7.97 -2.39 11.12
N LEU A 60 -7.79 -3.58 11.71
CA LEU A 60 -6.98 -4.65 11.12
C LEU A 60 -7.54 -5.10 9.77
N ALA A 61 -8.86 -5.32 9.68
CA ALA A 61 -9.51 -5.72 8.45
C ALA A 61 -9.39 -4.64 7.36
N ALA A 62 -9.57 -3.36 7.73
CA ALA A 62 -9.39 -2.23 6.83
C ALA A 62 -7.94 -2.13 6.34
N GLY A 63 -6.96 -2.28 7.23
CA GLY A 63 -5.54 -2.28 6.87
C GLY A 63 -5.18 -3.41 5.91
N ALA A 64 -5.65 -4.63 6.18
CA ALA A 64 -5.43 -5.78 5.29
C ALA A 64 -6.09 -5.59 3.91
N ALA A 65 -7.33 -5.11 3.89
CA ALA A 65 -8.05 -4.81 2.65
C ALA A 65 -7.38 -3.70 1.84
N GLY A 66 -6.95 -2.62 2.50
CA GLY A 66 -6.29 -1.49 1.85
C GLY A 66 -4.94 -1.86 1.24
N TRP A 67 -4.16 -2.74 1.88
CA TRP A 67 -2.97 -3.34 1.27
C TRP A 67 -3.31 -4.12 -0.02
N GLY A 68 -4.35 -4.95 0.02
CA GLY A 68 -4.81 -5.68 -1.16
C GLY A 68 -5.23 -4.75 -2.30
N VAL A 69 -6.01 -3.70 -1.98
CA VAL A 69 -6.44 -2.69 -2.95
C VAL A 69 -5.25 -1.91 -3.51
N ALA A 70 -4.27 -1.52 -2.69
CA ALA A 70 -3.09 -0.78 -3.13
C ALA A 70 -2.25 -1.59 -4.12
N VAL A 71 -2.03 -2.87 -3.85
CA VAL A 71 -1.30 -3.79 -4.75
C VAL A 71 -2.07 -3.99 -6.05
N LEU A 72 -3.37 -4.30 -5.97
CA LEU A 72 -4.19 -4.53 -7.17
C LEU A 72 -4.25 -3.28 -8.05
N ALA A 73 -4.51 -2.11 -7.46
CA ALA A 73 -4.61 -0.86 -8.20
C ALA A 73 -3.28 -0.45 -8.86
N SER A 74 -2.17 -0.57 -8.14
CA SER A 74 -0.85 -0.19 -8.68
C SER A 74 -0.40 -1.12 -9.80
N VAL A 75 -0.50 -2.45 -9.61
CA VAL A 75 -0.12 -3.42 -10.65
C VAL A 75 -1.04 -3.30 -11.86
N TRP A 76 -2.34 -3.14 -11.64
CA TRP A 76 -3.29 -2.92 -12.73
C TRP A 76 -2.94 -1.66 -13.54
N LEU A 77 -2.58 -0.56 -12.87
CA LEU A 77 -2.14 0.67 -13.53
C LEU A 77 -0.87 0.45 -14.37
N ALA A 78 0.11 -0.31 -13.86
CA ALA A 78 1.32 -0.63 -14.61
C ALA A 78 0.99 -1.40 -15.91
N THR A 79 0.09 -2.38 -15.83
CA THR A 79 -0.39 -3.17 -16.98
C THR A 79 -1.20 -2.33 -17.96
N LEU A 80 -2.07 -1.46 -17.45
CA LEU A 80 -2.94 -0.61 -18.26
C LEU A 80 -2.13 0.34 -19.15
N LEU A 81 -1.08 0.96 -18.58
CA LEU A 81 -0.26 1.96 -19.25
C LEU A 81 0.94 1.37 -20.01
N GLY A 82 1.35 0.15 -19.67
CA GLY A 82 2.45 -0.56 -20.33
C GLY A 82 2.21 -0.83 -21.83
N THR A 83 3.26 -1.29 -22.50
CA THR A 83 3.18 -1.70 -23.92
C THR A 83 3.06 -3.22 -24.04
N GLY A 84 2.41 -3.73 -25.10
CA GLY A 84 2.25 -5.17 -25.33
C GLY A 84 1.27 -5.87 -24.39
N ARG A 85 0.36 -5.12 -23.75
CA ARG A 85 -0.66 -5.69 -22.85
C ARG A 85 -1.64 -6.59 -23.59
N HIS A 86 -2.12 -7.64 -22.91
CA HIS A 86 -3.22 -8.45 -23.42
C HIS A 86 -4.56 -7.70 -23.23
N PRO A 87 -5.51 -7.74 -24.19
CA PRO A 87 -6.75 -6.95 -24.13
C PRO A 87 -7.63 -7.23 -22.90
N ALA A 88 -7.51 -8.42 -22.30
CA ALA A 88 -8.26 -8.80 -21.11
C ALA A 88 -7.89 -8.00 -19.84
N HIS A 89 -6.80 -7.23 -19.84
CA HIS A 89 -6.36 -6.44 -18.68
C HIS A 89 -6.93 -5.01 -18.67
N GLY A 90 -7.95 -4.76 -19.51
CA GLY A 90 -8.50 -3.44 -19.84
C GLY A 90 -7.66 -2.77 -20.89
#